data_AF-A0A1I2BYV8-F1
#
_entry.id   AF-A0A1I2BYV8-F1
#
_cell.length_a   1.000
_cell.length_b   1.000
_cell.length_c   1.000
_cell.angle_alpha   90.00
_cell.angle_beta   90.00
_cell.angle_gamma   90.00
#
_symmetry.space_group_name_H-M   'P 1'
#
loop_
_entity.id
_entity.type
_entity.pdbx_description
1 polymer ?
#
loop_
_entity_poly.entity_id
_entity_poly.type
_entity_poly.pdbx_seq_one_letter_code
_entity_poly.pdbx_strand_id
1 'polypeptide(L)'
;MDQQLLAQINLWHEEEAFENIVDRLQEIPEADRNYEIIIQLARALNNTERYRDALHQLSLISEQGKNDPLWHFRQGYAYYSLARYVDALQAFELSRRLDPQSVSTLEFLEWTKPLAEKMVLQNKRYVAESEAAGQNRGTGKDVPFASFDLQSFWEDSDYARKSYVMPHPTAELIASIEQELGYKLPASYIALMNTQNGGVPVNCRFPTEEPTSWSEDHVAITGIMGIGRNKSYTLGGDLGSRFMIEEWGYPDLGIVICDCPSAGHDVIMLDYRFSGPEGEPSVVHVDQEDEYNITYLACSFEAFIKGLVHDDEYDTSAEDKEADLKKVAEGEFSPLLTELCTAVTETDNLEGKIRSICTKITEEKGHFVFHADELSTLMYDLQFWLYTKTYPYPTKKKYVDDYDTMIACSDGEFSTGGYAPAFITDWLDNRIQLGKITVTDRTLSMTNEAIKQVIEQLNAYAAPANKALLHSDADGITAQLQPFIFIDHDNKSWSVILNAGTYKQALFDTRAYEGFEGSGYDWSSLAAVFLEEKMPELAQHIHFDPEAGMFCVYSSNREALVKFALAFKAACEDHDLISDLFTRAELD
;
A
#
# COMPACT_ATOMS: atom_id res chain seq x y z
N MET A 1 -1.73 -35.08 45.39
CA MET A 1 -2.70 -34.02 45.72
C MET A 1 -3.86 -34.63 46.48
N ASP A 2 -4.52 -33.88 47.35
CA ASP A 2 -5.76 -34.31 47.99
C ASP A 2 -6.86 -34.57 46.94
N GLN A 3 -7.67 -35.61 47.11
CA GLN A 3 -8.68 -36.01 46.11
C GLN A 3 -9.84 -35.01 46.02
N GLN A 4 -10.21 -34.35 47.13
CA GLN A 4 -11.24 -33.32 47.10
C GLN A 4 -10.74 -32.08 46.36
N LEU A 5 -9.48 -31.69 46.61
CA LEU A 5 -8.86 -30.60 45.87
C LEU A 5 -8.78 -30.88 44.37
N LEU A 6 -8.38 -32.09 43.95
CA LEU A 6 -8.36 -32.46 42.53
C LEU A 6 -9.76 -32.43 41.89
N ALA A 7 -10.77 -32.95 42.60
CA ALA A 7 -12.15 -32.90 42.11
C ALA A 7 -12.64 -31.44 41.94
N GLN A 8 -12.30 -30.55 42.87
CA GLN A 8 -12.65 -29.14 42.79
C GLN A 8 -11.93 -28.43 41.63
N ILE A 9 -10.64 -28.74 41.40
CA ILE A 9 -9.88 -28.21 40.26
C ILE A 9 -10.50 -28.65 38.94
N ASN A 10 -10.90 -29.92 38.82
CA ASN A 10 -11.56 -30.41 37.61
C ASN A 10 -12.92 -29.74 37.39
N LEU A 11 -13.70 -29.52 38.46
CA LEU A 11 -14.95 -28.77 38.36
C LEU A 11 -14.71 -27.35 37.87
N TRP A 12 -13.77 -26.61 38.46
CA TRP A 12 -13.42 -25.27 38.00
C TRP A 12 -12.89 -25.25 36.57
N HIS A 13 -12.17 -26.30 36.14
CA HIS A 13 -11.72 -26.39 34.77
C HIS A 13 -12.87 -26.60 33.78
N GLU A 14 -13.86 -27.43 34.13
CA GLU A 14 -15.08 -27.63 33.34
C GLU A 14 -15.96 -26.37 33.30
N GLU A 15 -15.94 -25.56 34.36
CA GLU A 15 -16.63 -24.27 34.46
C GLU A 15 -15.83 -23.10 33.86
N GLU A 16 -14.67 -23.35 33.26
CA GLU A 16 -13.73 -22.33 32.74
C GLU A 16 -13.27 -21.30 33.79
N ALA A 17 -13.42 -21.63 35.07
CA ALA A 17 -13.01 -20.81 36.22
C ALA A 17 -11.52 -20.97 36.52
N PHE A 18 -10.67 -20.72 35.52
CA PHE A 18 -9.23 -21.00 35.59
C PHE A 18 -8.50 -20.15 36.63
N GLU A 19 -8.89 -18.89 36.82
CA GLU A 19 -8.30 -18.03 37.87
C GLU A 19 -8.52 -18.58 39.28
N ASN A 20 -9.67 -19.21 39.57
CA ASN A 20 -9.90 -19.87 40.86
C ASN A 20 -8.89 -21.01 41.09
N ILE A 21 -8.49 -21.71 40.02
CA ILE A 21 -7.46 -22.76 40.10
C ILE A 21 -6.09 -22.13 40.38
N VAL A 22 -5.74 -21.06 39.67
CA VAL A 22 -4.47 -20.34 39.85
C VAL A 22 -4.36 -19.84 41.29
N ASP A 23 -5.33 -19.05 41.76
CA ASP A 23 -5.37 -18.50 43.12
C ASP A 23 -5.22 -19.60 44.16
N ARG A 24 -6.05 -20.65 44.06
CA ARG A 24 -6.06 -21.73 45.05
C ARG A 24 -4.75 -22.51 45.10
N LEU A 25 -4.12 -22.75 43.96
CA LEU A 25 -2.85 -23.49 43.91
C LEU A 25 -1.65 -22.61 44.28
N GLN A 26 -1.73 -21.30 44.05
CA GLN A 26 -0.69 -20.35 44.45
C GLN A 26 -0.64 -20.12 45.97
N GLU A 27 -1.74 -20.30 46.69
CA GLU A 27 -1.76 -20.32 48.17
C GLU A 27 -0.85 -21.40 48.78
N ILE A 28 -0.56 -22.48 48.03
CA ILE A 28 0.38 -23.51 48.46
C ILE A 28 1.80 -22.96 48.27
N PRO A 29 2.64 -22.92 49.31
CA PRO A 29 4.03 -22.47 49.19
C PRO A 29 4.78 -23.26 48.12
N GLU A 30 5.63 -22.60 47.33
CA GLU A 30 6.35 -23.24 46.21
C GLU A 30 7.11 -24.50 46.63
N ALA A 31 7.73 -24.47 47.81
CA ALA A 31 8.46 -25.61 48.38
C ALA A 31 7.58 -26.86 48.66
N ASP A 32 6.27 -26.66 48.82
CA ASP A 32 5.29 -27.72 49.12
C ASP A 32 4.52 -28.18 47.87
N ARG A 33 4.73 -27.53 46.71
CA ARG A 33 4.08 -27.91 45.44
C ARG A 33 4.76 -29.14 44.87
N ASN A 34 4.02 -30.25 44.81
CA ASN A 34 4.47 -31.46 44.13
C ASN A 34 4.14 -31.42 42.63
N TYR A 35 4.59 -32.45 41.91
CA TYR A 35 4.39 -32.59 40.46
C TYR A 35 2.95 -32.35 40.01
N GLU A 36 1.98 -33.00 40.67
CA GLU A 36 0.56 -32.87 40.31
C GLU A 36 0.05 -31.43 40.46
N ILE A 37 0.41 -30.75 41.56
CA ILE A 37 0.02 -29.35 41.78
C ILE A 37 0.60 -28.47 40.68
N ILE A 38 1.88 -28.65 40.35
CA ILE A 38 2.57 -27.85 39.34
C ILE A 38 1.98 -28.07 37.95
N ILE A 39 1.63 -29.31 37.59
CA ILE A 39 0.96 -29.63 36.32
C ILE A 39 -0.41 -28.96 36.23
N GLN A 40 -1.22 -29.01 37.29
CA GLN A 40 -2.53 -28.36 37.31
C GLN A 40 -2.40 -26.83 37.27
N LEU A 41 -1.43 -26.27 38.00
CA LEU A 41 -1.17 -24.84 37.99
C LEU A 41 -0.69 -24.38 36.61
N ALA A 42 0.22 -25.09 35.96
CA ALA A 42 0.67 -24.78 34.60
C ALA A 42 -0.47 -24.88 33.58
N ARG A 43 -1.39 -25.84 33.73
CA ARG A 43 -2.63 -25.91 32.92
C ARG A 43 -3.45 -24.63 33.08
N ALA A 44 -3.72 -24.24 34.32
CA ALA A 44 -4.55 -23.08 34.61
C ALA A 44 -3.89 -21.79 34.12
N LEU A 45 -2.58 -21.63 34.33
CA LEU A 45 -1.81 -20.48 33.84
C LEU A 45 -1.81 -20.38 32.31
N ASN A 46 -1.71 -21.50 31.59
CA ASN A 46 -1.86 -21.49 30.13
C ASN A 46 -3.25 -21.03 29.70
N ASN A 47 -4.30 -21.47 30.41
CA ASN A 47 -5.68 -21.09 30.11
C ASN A 47 -6.03 -19.66 30.53
N THR A 48 -5.22 -19.04 31.39
CA THR A 48 -5.31 -17.61 31.75
C THR A 48 -4.24 -16.78 31.06
N GLU A 49 -3.62 -17.32 30.00
CA GLU A 49 -2.67 -16.63 29.11
C GLU A 49 -1.37 -16.18 29.81
N ARG A 50 -1.10 -16.69 31.01
CA ARG A 50 0.13 -16.44 31.78
C ARG A 50 1.23 -17.43 31.37
N TYR A 51 1.55 -17.44 30.08
CA TYR A 51 2.42 -18.46 29.47
C TYR A 51 3.85 -18.49 30.04
N ARG A 52 4.43 -17.32 30.35
CA ARG A 52 5.77 -17.23 30.99
C ARG A 52 5.77 -17.85 32.39
N ASP A 53 4.72 -17.59 33.18
CA ASP A 53 4.56 -18.19 34.50
C ASP A 53 4.37 -19.71 34.40
N ALA A 54 3.60 -20.18 33.41
CA ALA A 54 3.41 -21.61 33.17
C ALA A 54 4.73 -22.31 32.83
N LEU A 55 5.53 -21.75 31.93
CA LEU A 55 6.87 -22.25 31.60
C LEU A 55 7.81 -22.27 32.81
N HIS A 56 7.76 -21.22 33.64
CA HIS A 56 8.53 -21.17 34.88
C HIS A 56 8.13 -22.33 35.82
N GLN A 57 6.84 -22.53 36.08
CA GLN A 57 6.36 -23.63 36.92
C GLN A 57 6.76 -25.00 36.34
N LEU A 58 6.61 -25.21 35.02
CA LEU A 58 7.00 -26.46 34.36
C LEU A 58 8.50 -26.75 34.46
N SER A 59 9.35 -25.70 34.46
CA SER A 59 10.80 -25.85 34.58
C SER A 59 11.25 -26.45 35.93
N LEU A 60 10.51 -26.17 37.01
CA LEU A 60 10.78 -26.66 38.37
C LEU A 60 10.64 -28.19 38.48
N ILE A 61 9.90 -28.80 37.56
CA ILE A 61 9.62 -30.25 37.52
C ILE A 61 10.17 -30.93 36.26
N SER A 62 11.15 -30.29 35.60
CA SER A 62 11.69 -30.74 34.32
C SER A 62 12.20 -32.18 34.34
N GLU A 63 12.88 -32.63 35.41
CA GLU A 63 13.35 -34.00 35.55
C GLU A 63 12.20 -35.02 35.65
N GLN A 64 11.15 -34.70 36.41
CA GLN A 64 9.98 -35.57 36.54
C GLN A 64 9.14 -35.60 35.25
N GLY A 65 9.04 -34.46 34.55
CA GLY A 65 8.20 -34.30 33.36
C GLY A 65 8.73 -34.95 32.08
N LYS A 66 10.01 -35.38 32.03
CA LYS A 66 10.65 -35.89 30.80
C LYS A 66 9.86 -36.98 30.06
N ASN A 67 9.14 -37.82 30.80
CA ASN A 67 8.37 -38.95 30.26
C ASN A 67 6.85 -38.73 30.30
N ASP A 68 6.39 -37.50 30.56
CA ASP A 68 4.97 -37.14 30.58
C ASP A 68 4.59 -36.38 29.29
N PRO A 69 3.75 -36.95 28.39
CA PRO A 69 3.33 -36.27 27.18
C PRO A 69 2.58 -34.95 27.46
N LEU A 70 1.78 -34.87 28.53
CA LEU A 70 1.02 -33.67 28.85
C LEU A 70 1.92 -32.54 29.37
N TRP A 71 3.03 -32.86 30.04
CA TRP A 71 4.03 -31.87 30.42
C TRP A 71 4.65 -31.21 29.19
N HIS A 72 5.09 -32.02 28.21
CA HIS A 72 5.60 -31.53 26.93
C HIS A 72 4.56 -30.75 26.13
N PHE A 73 3.31 -31.24 26.08
CA PHE A 73 2.21 -30.53 25.41
C PHE A 73 1.97 -29.15 26.04
N ARG A 74 1.99 -29.03 27.37
CA ARG A 74 1.82 -27.75 28.07
C ARG A 74 2.94 -26.76 27.80
N GLN A 75 4.17 -27.24 27.71
CA GLN A 75 5.30 -26.42 27.27
C GLN A 75 5.11 -25.97 25.83
N GLY A 76 4.75 -26.89 24.93
CA GLY A 76 4.50 -26.58 23.51
C GLY A 76 3.42 -25.52 23.35
N TYR A 77 2.31 -25.65 24.08
CA TYR A 77 1.22 -24.68 24.08
C TYR A 77 1.69 -23.30 24.54
N ALA A 78 2.43 -23.22 25.66
CA ALA A 78 2.95 -21.95 26.15
C ALA A 78 3.97 -21.31 25.19
N TYR A 79 4.86 -22.11 24.59
CA TYR A 79 5.80 -21.60 23.59
C TYR A 79 5.10 -21.14 22.31
N TYR A 80 4.06 -21.84 21.87
CA TYR A 80 3.27 -21.48 20.70
C TYR A 80 2.61 -20.12 20.89
N SER A 81 1.95 -19.91 22.03
CA SER A 81 1.30 -18.63 22.35
C SER A 81 2.27 -17.47 22.57
N LEU A 82 3.54 -17.77 22.91
CA LEU A 82 4.63 -16.78 22.97
C LEU A 82 5.35 -16.59 21.62
N ALA A 83 4.81 -17.12 20.52
CA ALA A 83 5.40 -17.10 19.19
C ALA A 83 6.85 -17.65 19.14
N ARG A 84 7.20 -18.56 20.05
CA ARG A 84 8.47 -19.30 20.10
C ARG A 84 8.31 -20.63 19.37
N TYR A 85 8.02 -20.55 18.07
CA TYR A 85 7.54 -21.70 17.30
C TYR A 85 8.53 -22.85 17.18
N VAL A 86 9.85 -22.58 17.18
CA VAL A 86 10.87 -23.64 17.17
C VAL A 86 10.86 -24.44 18.47
N ASP A 87 10.76 -23.76 19.62
CA ASP A 87 10.65 -24.41 20.93
C ASP A 87 9.32 -25.17 21.07
N ALA A 88 8.23 -24.56 20.57
CA ALA A 88 6.90 -25.16 20.55
C ALA A 88 6.90 -26.46 19.73
N LEU A 89 7.46 -26.43 18.51
CA LEU A 89 7.57 -27.58 17.63
C LEU A 89 8.33 -28.72 18.32
N GLN A 90 9.49 -28.41 18.93
CA GLN A 90 10.28 -29.40 19.65
C GLN A 90 9.50 -30.04 20.81
N ALA A 91 8.79 -29.23 21.60
CA ALA A 91 7.98 -29.72 22.71
C ALA A 91 6.82 -30.60 22.23
N PHE A 92 6.10 -30.20 21.17
CA PHE A 92 5.02 -31.02 20.61
C PHE A 92 5.53 -32.32 19.96
N GLU A 93 6.72 -32.32 19.35
CA GLU A 93 7.34 -33.56 18.84
C GLU A 93 7.70 -34.53 19.97
N LEU A 94 8.16 -34.02 21.11
CA LEU A 94 8.41 -34.83 22.31
C LEU A 94 7.10 -35.38 22.90
N SER A 95 6.05 -34.55 22.97
CA SER A 95 4.70 -34.99 23.34
C SER A 95 4.23 -36.14 22.44
N ARG A 96 4.32 -35.97 21.12
CA ARG A 96 3.93 -36.98 20.12
C ARG A 96 4.68 -38.29 20.28
N ARG A 97 5.97 -38.23 20.59
CA ARG A 97 6.80 -39.43 20.77
C ARG A 97 6.31 -40.29 21.93
N LEU A 98 5.81 -39.65 22.99
CA LEU A 98 5.32 -40.30 24.20
C LEU A 98 3.84 -40.72 24.07
N ASP A 99 3.02 -39.94 23.38
CA ASP A 99 1.63 -40.27 23.03
C ASP A 99 1.33 -40.00 21.54
N PRO A 100 1.52 -41.01 20.67
CA PRO A 100 1.33 -40.86 19.24
C PRO A 100 -0.11 -40.62 18.78
N GLN A 101 -1.11 -40.89 19.64
CA GLN A 101 -2.53 -40.81 19.28
C GLN A 101 -3.22 -39.53 19.80
N SER A 102 -2.49 -38.67 20.52
CA SER A 102 -3.02 -37.40 21.03
C SER A 102 -3.46 -36.48 19.88
N VAL A 103 -4.77 -36.36 19.68
CA VAL A 103 -5.37 -35.52 18.62
C VAL A 103 -4.91 -34.07 18.73
N SER A 104 -4.98 -33.48 19.93
CA SER A 104 -4.52 -32.10 20.13
C SER A 104 -3.04 -31.91 19.80
N THR A 105 -2.18 -32.89 20.12
CA THR A 105 -0.76 -32.81 19.72
C THR A 105 -0.59 -32.92 18.20
N LEU A 106 -1.43 -33.70 17.50
CA LEU A 106 -1.41 -33.75 16.04
C LEU A 106 -1.74 -32.39 15.43
N GLU A 107 -2.81 -31.75 15.90
CA GLU A 107 -3.33 -30.46 15.42
C GLU A 107 -2.30 -29.34 15.62
N PHE A 108 -1.76 -29.20 16.85
CA PHE A 108 -0.75 -28.18 17.12
C PHE A 108 0.54 -28.39 16.31
N LEU A 109 0.94 -29.64 16.03
CA LEU A 109 2.09 -29.89 15.16
C LEU A 109 1.85 -29.42 13.72
N GLU A 110 0.63 -29.59 13.21
CA GLU A 110 0.26 -29.14 11.87
C GLU A 110 0.32 -27.61 11.77
N TRP A 111 -0.17 -26.88 12.77
CA TRP A 111 -0.12 -25.42 12.81
C TRP A 111 1.29 -24.87 13.08
N THR A 112 2.03 -25.47 14.02
CA THR A 112 3.32 -24.93 14.48
C THR A 112 4.43 -25.14 13.45
N LYS A 113 4.39 -26.25 12.69
CA LYS A 113 5.45 -26.60 11.75
C LYS A 113 5.76 -25.51 10.70
N PRO A 114 4.80 -24.99 9.92
CA PRO A 114 5.08 -23.93 8.95
C PRO A 114 5.60 -22.65 9.63
N LEU A 115 5.08 -22.29 10.80
CA LEU A 115 5.53 -21.12 11.57
C LEU A 115 6.98 -21.27 12.06
N ALA A 116 7.36 -22.47 12.53
CA ALA A 116 8.73 -22.78 12.94
C ALA A 116 9.70 -22.78 11.75
N GLU A 117 9.29 -23.31 10.59
CA GLU A 117 10.07 -23.28 9.36
C GLU A 117 10.30 -21.83 8.89
N LYS A 118 9.25 -20.99 8.89
CA LYS A 118 9.33 -19.55 8.62
C LYS A 118 10.29 -18.85 9.59
N MET A 119 10.14 -19.07 10.90
CA MET A 119 11.02 -18.50 11.93
C MET A 119 12.50 -18.89 11.73
N VAL A 120 12.80 -20.12 11.31
CA VAL A 120 14.17 -20.56 11.00
C VAL A 120 14.74 -19.82 9.79
N LEU A 121 13.94 -19.56 8.75
CA LEU A 121 14.37 -18.79 7.59
C LEU A 121 14.62 -17.32 7.97
N GLN A 122 13.73 -16.72 8.74
CA GLN A 122 13.88 -15.36 9.26
C GLN A 122 15.15 -15.22 10.11
N ASN A 123 15.44 -16.19 10.99
CA ASN A 123 16.67 -16.18 11.78
C ASN A 123 17.94 -16.27 10.90
N LYS A 124 17.91 -17.06 9.82
CA LYS A 124 19.03 -17.11 8.86
C LYS A 124 19.25 -15.77 8.18
N ARG A 125 18.16 -15.09 7.78
CA ARG A 125 18.22 -13.76 7.18
C ARG A 125 18.77 -12.73 8.18
N TYR A 126 18.26 -12.73 9.41
CA TYR A 126 18.76 -11.93 10.51
C TYR A 126 20.28 -12.10 10.72
N VAL A 127 20.78 -13.33 10.83
CA VAL A 127 22.22 -13.59 11.01
C VAL A 127 23.03 -13.10 9.82
N ALA A 128 22.60 -13.41 8.59
CA ALA A 128 23.33 -13.03 7.38
C ALA A 128 23.41 -11.50 7.21
N GLU A 129 22.30 -10.79 7.42
CA GLU A 129 22.24 -9.33 7.36
C GLU A 129 23.05 -8.67 8.50
N SER A 130 22.99 -9.21 9.72
CA SER A 130 23.76 -8.73 10.87
C SER A 130 25.27 -8.88 10.64
N GLU A 131 25.69 -10.01 10.04
CA GLU A 131 27.07 -10.26 9.64
C GLU A 131 27.54 -9.28 8.56
N ALA A 132 26.72 -9.06 7.52
CA ALA A 132 26.99 -8.11 6.45
C ALA A 132 27.09 -6.67 6.96
N ALA A 133 26.26 -6.30 7.94
CA ALA A 133 26.29 -5.01 8.60
C ALA A 133 27.48 -4.83 9.58
N GLY A 134 28.29 -5.88 9.81
CA GLY A 134 29.46 -5.81 10.69
C GLY A 134 29.14 -5.84 12.20
N GLN A 135 27.92 -6.19 12.58
CA GLN A 135 27.45 -6.18 13.98
C GLN A 135 28.10 -7.26 14.86
N ASN A 136 28.81 -8.23 14.25
CA ASN A 136 29.56 -9.28 14.95
C ASN A 136 30.89 -8.83 15.61
N ARG A 137 31.12 -7.52 15.78
CA ARG A 137 32.23 -7.00 16.59
C ARG A 137 31.68 -6.22 17.78
N GLY A 138 31.55 -6.91 18.90
CA GLY A 138 31.23 -6.36 20.23
C GLY A 138 32.24 -5.33 20.75
N THR A 139 32.31 -4.18 20.09
CA THR A 139 32.92 -2.96 20.61
C THR A 139 32.00 -1.81 20.21
N GLY A 140 31.16 -1.33 21.13
CA GLY A 140 30.29 -0.16 20.94
C GLY A 140 31.11 1.09 20.61
N LYS A 141 31.46 1.26 19.34
CA LYS A 141 32.25 2.37 18.80
C LYS A 141 31.72 2.93 17.49
N ASP A 142 30.86 2.21 16.78
CA ASP A 142 30.19 2.77 15.61
C ASP A 142 29.01 3.62 16.10
N VAL A 143 29.05 4.90 15.74
CA VAL A 143 27.98 5.85 16.05
C VAL A 143 26.81 5.52 15.13
N PRO A 144 25.63 5.17 15.66
CA PRO A 144 24.47 4.89 14.81
C PRO A 144 24.20 6.06 13.86
N PHE A 145 23.83 5.76 12.62
CA PHE A 145 23.51 6.76 11.58
C PHE A 145 24.68 7.70 11.20
N ALA A 146 25.94 7.35 11.46
CA ALA A 146 27.10 8.21 11.19
C ALA A 146 27.17 8.76 9.75
N SER A 147 26.60 8.05 8.77
CA SER A 147 26.58 8.42 7.35
C SER A 147 25.16 8.64 6.80
N PHE A 148 24.17 8.87 7.67
CA PHE A 148 22.76 9.02 7.28
C PHE A 148 22.24 10.39 7.69
N ASP A 149 21.54 11.07 6.79
CA ASP A 149 21.02 12.40 7.06
C ASP A 149 19.75 12.33 7.91
N LEU A 150 19.89 12.64 9.19
CA LEU A 150 18.77 12.71 10.13
C LEU A 150 18.10 14.10 10.18
N GLN A 151 18.62 15.11 9.49
CA GLN A 151 18.04 16.46 9.53
C GLN A 151 16.75 16.54 8.71
N SER A 152 16.71 15.90 7.55
CA SER A 152 15.53 15.84 6.66
C SER A 152 14.66 14.61 6.88
N PHE A 153 14.93 13.82 7.94
CA PHE A 153 14.24 12.56 8.18
C PHE A 153 12.79 12.75 8.65
N TRP A 154 12.54 13.78 9.45
CA TRP A 154 11.24 14.02 10.07
C TRP A 154 10.38 14.99 9.24
N GLU A 155 9.11 14.66 9.08
CA GLU A 155 8.10 15.58 8.57
C GLU A 155 7.73 16.60 9.65
N ASP A 156 7.83 17.88 9.31
CA ASP A 156 7.54 18.97 10.24
C ASP A 156 6.09 19.46 10.11
N SER A 157 5.15 18.68 10.67
CA SER A 157 3.71 18.96 10.65
C SER A 157 3.14 19.29 12.04
N ASP A 158 2.05 20.07 12.07
CA ASP A 158 1.34 20.37 13.32
C ASP A 158 0.81 19.10 14.00
N TYR A 159 0.42 18.10 13.20
CA TYR A 159 0.02 16.79 13.69
C TYR A 159 1.19 16.08 14.38
N ALA A 160 2.35 15.97 13.73
CA ALA A 160 3.53 15.32 14.29
C ALA A 160 3.93 15.95 15.64
N ARG A 161 4.01 17.29 15.69
CA ARG A 161 4.37 18.04 16.91
C ARG A 161 3.38 17.82 18.04
N LYS A 162 2.08 17.78 17.75
CA LYS A 162 1.03 17.57 18.74
C LYS A 162 0.97 16.13 19.22
N SER A 163 1.03 15.16 18.32
CA SER A 163 0.73 13.75 18.61
C SER A 163 1.95 12.95 19.07
N TYR A 164 3.16 13.24 18.55
CA TYR A 164 4.35 12.40 18.79
C TYR A 164 5.44 13.17 19.54
N VAL A 165 5.84 14.33 19.03
CA VAL A 165 7.12 14.96 19.44
C VAL A 165 7.16 15.29 20.92
N MET A 166 8.19 14.82 21.61
CA MET A 166 8.46 15.05 23.02
C MET A 166 9.84 15.70 23.26
N PRO A 167 10.11 16.20 24.49
CA PRO A 167 11.47 16.51 24.89
C PRO A 167 12.41 15.31 24.73
N HIS A 168 13.69 15.58 24.48
CA HIS A 168 14.69 14.52 24.38
C HIS A 168 14.71 13.64 25.64
N PRO A 169 14.86 12.31 25.48
CA PRO A 169 14.81 11.39 26.60
C PRO A 169 16.08 11.50 27.46
N THR A 170 15.92 11.49 28.79
CA THR A 170 17.06 11.41 29.70
C THR A 170 17.48 9.96 29.92
N ALA A 171 18.70 9.73 30.41
CA ALA A 171 19.17 8.39 30.74
C ALA A 171 18.28 7.68 31.78
N GLU A 172 17.76 8.42 32.76
CA GLU A 172 16.85 7.89 33.77
C GLU A 172 15.49 7.48 33.17
N LEU A 173 14.97 8.27 32.23
CA LEU A 173 13.73 7.94 31.53
C LEU A 173 13.91 6.67 30.68
N ILE A 174 15.02 6.58 29.94
CA ILE A 174 15.36 5.40 29.13
C ILE A 174 15.42 4.16 30.01
N ALA A 175 16.21 4.19 31.09
CA ALA A 175 16.35 3.06 32.00
C ALA A 175 15.00 2.64 32.63
N SER A 176 14.14 3.61 32.95
CA SER A 176 12.80 3.35 33.47
C SER A 176 11.88 2.68 32.44
N ILE A 177 11.92 3.08 31.17
CA ILE A 177 11.13 2.45 30.10
C ILE A 177 11.66 1.05 29.80
N GLU A 178 12.97 0.85 29.70
CA GLU A 178 13.58 -0.47 29.51
C GLU A 178 13.21 -1.43 30.64
N GLN A 179 13.20 -0.96 31.89
CA GLN A 179 12.78 -1.76 33.04
C GLN A 179 11.29 -2.16 32.96
N GLU A 180 10.42 -1.26 32.51
CA GLU A 180 8.98 -1.51 32.37
C GLU A 180 8.66 -2.50 31.25
N LEU A 181 9.33 -2.34 30.11
CA LEU A 181 9.13 -3.20 28.94
C LEU A 181 9.87 -4.52 29.08
N GLY A 182 10.97 -4.56 29.85
CA GLY A 182 11.79 -5.76 30.06
C GLY A 182 12.81 -6.02 28.94
N TYR A 183 13.09 -4.99 28.12
CA TYR A 183 13.96 -5.07 26.95
C TYR A 183 14.88 -3.84 26.89
N LYS A 184 16.13 -4.05 26.47
CA LYS A 184 17.11 -3.00 26.24
C LYS A 184 16.83 -2.31 24.91
N LEU A 185 16.70 -0.98 24.90
CA LEU A 185 16.47 -0.24 23.66
C LEU A 185 17.73 -0.25 22.78
N PRO A 186 17.59 -0.42 21.45
CA PRO A 186 18.71 -0.36 20.52
C PRO A 186 19.42 1.00 20.61
N ALA A 187 20.75 0.99 20.48
CA ALA A 187 21.53 2.23 20.49
C ALA A 187 21.10 3.18 19.35
N SER A 188 20.75 2.62 18.19
CA SER A 188 20.19 3.32 17.04
C SER A 188 18.85 3.98 17.36
N TYR A 189 17.94 3.29 18.04
CA TYR A 189 16.66 3.85 18.46
C TYR A 189 16.85 5.07 19.36
N ILE A 190 17.70 4.94 20.39
CA ILE A 190 18.04 6.07 21.28
C ILE A 190 18.70 7.22 20.50
N ALA A 191 19.59 6.92 19.54
CA ALA A 191 20.25 7.94 18.73
C ALA A 191 19.24 8.75 17.90
N LEU A 192 18.27 8.08 17.27
CA LEU A 192 17.20 8.75 16.52
C LEU A 192 16.31 9.59 17.45
N MET A 193 15.94 9.07 18.63
CA MET A 193 15.11 9.81 19.60
C MET A 193 15.82 11.03 20.21
N ASN A 194 17.15 11.07 20.12
CA ASN A 194 17.94 12.25 20.48
C ASN A 194 17.98 13.33 19.38
N THR A 195 17.60 13.02 18.14
CA THR A 195 17.36 14.06 17.11
C THR A 195 15.96 14.63 17.26
N GLN A 196 14.94 13.77 17.40
CA GLN A 196 13.57 14.13 17.76
C GLN A 196 12.91 12.93 18.45
N ASN A 197 12.34 13.14 19.64
CA ASN A 197 11.76 12.06 20.43
C ASN A 197 10.32 11.76 19.98
N GLY A 198 10.18 10.88 18.99
CA GLY A 198 8.94 10.52 18.30
C GLY A 198 8.60 11.50 17.18
N GLY A 199 7.91 11.04 16.15
CA GLY A 199 7.53 11.86 15.00
C GLY A 199 6.97 11.07 13.84
N VAL A 200 6.63 11.79 12.77
CA VAL A 200 6.27 11.21 11.47
C VAL A 200 7.49 11.35 10.56
N PRO A 201 8.04 10.26 9.99
CA PRO A 201 9.13 10.38 9.03
C PRO A 201 8.62 10.88 7.66
N VAL A 202 9.51 11.43 6.84
CA VAL A 202 9.19 11.78 5.44
C VAL A 202 8.98 10.52 4.59
N ASN A 203 9.80 9.50 4.83
CA ASN A 203 9.71 8.21 4.17
C ASN A 203 8.95 7.23 5.07
N CYS A 204 7.83 6.71 4.57
CA CYS A 204 6.83 5.98 5.36
C CYS A 204 6.53 4.59 4.80
N ARG A 205 7.31 4.10 3.84
CA ARG A 205 7.14 2.76 3.24
C ARG A 205 8.40 1.94 3.43
N PHE A 206 8.25 0.64 3.66
CA PHE A 206 9.37 -0.29 3.74
C PHE A 206 9.11 -1.48 2.80
N PRO A 207 9.99 -1.75 1.82
CA PRO A 207 9.83 -2.88 0.92
C PRO A 207 9.87 -4.23 1.63
N THR A 208 9.03 -5.18 1.21
CA THR A 208 9.05 -6.58 1.65
C THR A 208 8.94 -7.52 0.46
N GLU A 209 9.54 -8.71 0.60
CA GLU A 209 9.41 -9.80 -0.38
C GLU A 209 8.21 -10.72 -0.07
N GLU A 210 7.62 -10.58 1.13
CA GLU A 210 6.44 -11.30 1.58
C GLU A 210 5.22 -10.36 1.57
N PRO A 211 4.08 -10.77 0.99
CA PRO A 211 2.86 -9.97 1.00
C PRO A 211 2.28 -9.86 2.42
N THR A 212 1.53 -8.79 2.65
CA THR A 212 0.73 -8.52 3.85
C THR A 212 -0.76 -8.65 3.53
N SER A 213 -1.65 -8.41 4.51
CA SER A 213 -3.09 -8.42 4.28
C SER A 213 -3.57 -7.36 3.27
N TRP A 214 -2.78 -6.30 3.04
CA TRP A 214 -3.19 -5.14 2.25
C TRP A 214 -2.22 -4.73 1.14
N SER A 215 -1.00 -5.28 1.09
CA SER A 215 0.00 -4.98 0.06
C SER A 215 0.78 -6.23 -0.35
N GLU A 216 1.17 -6.30 -1.64
CA GLU A 216 1.94 -7.42 -2.18
C GLU A 216 3.44 -7.35 -1.83
N ASP A 217 3.99 -6.15 -1.60
CA ASP A 217 5.43 -5.92 -1.65
C ASP A 217 5.95 -4.83 -0.69
N HIS A 218 5.12 -4.29 0.19
CA HIS A 218 5.57 -3.29 1.18
C HIS A 218 4.72 -3.27 2.46
N VAL A 219 5.28 -2.65 3.49
CA VAL A 219 4.56 -2.20 4.70
C VAL A 219 4.61 -0.68 4.79
N ALA A 220 3.70 -0.10 5.56
CA ALA A 220 3.62 1.34 5.77
C ALA A 220 3.65 1.66 7.27
N ILE A 221 4.27 2.79 7.61
CA ILE A 221 4.18 3.39 8.95
C ILE A 221 3.56 4.78 8.83
N THR A 222 2.86 5.21 9.87
CA THR A 222 2.36 6.60 10.01
C THR A 222 3.19 7.42 10.97
N GLY A 223 3.95 6.78 11.84
CA GLY A 223 4.80 7.44 12.80
C GLY A 223 5.70 6.49 13.57
N ILE A 224 6.70 7.06 14.22
CA ILE A 224 7.61 6.36 15.10
C ILE A 224 7.34 6.88 16.51
N MET A 225 7.04 5.96 17.43
CA MET A 225 6.75 6.26 18.82
C MET A 225 7.97 6.89 19.51
N GLY A 226 7.74 7.81 20.44
CA GLY A 226 8.80 8.38 21.26
C GLY A 226 9.04 7.60 22.57
N ILE A 227 10.21 7.77 23.17
CA ILE A 227 10.54 7.28 24.51
C ILE A 227 9.87 8.19 25.55
N GLY A 228 8.80 7.72 26.18
CA GLY A 228 8.03 8.48 27.17
C GLY A 228 6.72 7.80 27.56
N ARG A 229 5.88 8.54 28.30
CA ARG A 229 4.54 8.12 28.77
C ARG A 229 3.45 9.17 28.61
N ASN A 230 3.82 10.39 28.22
CA ASN A 230 2.95 11.57 28.34
C ASN A 230 2.02 11.78 27.13
N LYS A 231 2.23 11.04 26.05
CA LYS A 231 1.40 11.07 24.84
C LYS A 231 1.03 9.65 24.43
N SER A 232 -0.01 9.51 23.64
CA SER A 232 -0.49 8.20 23.20
C SER A 232 0.51 7.45 22.35
N TYR A 233 1.16 8.12 21.40
CA TYR A 233 2.17 7.52 20.53
C TYR A 233 3.57 7.54 21.16
N THR A 234 3.67 6.93 22.34
CA THR A 234 4.92 6.76 23.08
C THR A 234 5.03 5.34 23.61
N LEU A 235 6.25 4.85 23.81
CA LEU A 235 6.48 3.46 24.19
C LEU A 235 5.69 3.03 25.43
N GLY A 236 5.56 3.91 26.44
CA GLY A 236 4.76 3.71 27.65
C GLY A 236 3.49 4.57 27.71
N GLY A 237 2.96 4.98 26.55
CA GLY A 237 1.69 5.71 26.44
C GLY A 237 0.48 4.78 26.54
N ASP A 238 -0.72 5.37 26.50
CA ASP A 238 -1.99 4.62 26.54
C ASP A 238 -2.27 3.81 25.27
N LEU A 239 -1.59 4.13 24.15
CA LEU A 239 -1.53 3.31 22.94
C LEU A 239 -0.12 2.74 22.69
N GLY A 240 0.69 2.65 23.76
CA GLY A 240 2.07 2.19 23.71
C GLY A 240 2.21 0.66 23.65
N SER A 241 3.44 0.18 23.80
CA SER A 241 3.77 -1.23 23.57
C SER A 241 3.02 -2.20 24.46
N ARG A 242 2.82 -1.87 25.74
CA ARG A 242 2.09 -2.75 26.68
C ARG A 242 0.61 -2.83 26.34
N PHE A 243 -0.01 -1.71 25.99
CA PHE A 243 -1.41 -1.69 25.56
C PHE A 243 -1.63 -2.57 24.33
N MET A 244 -0.77 -2.47 23.31
CA MET A 244 -0.92 -3.29 22.11
C MET A 244 -0.77 -4.79 22.39
N ILE A 245 0.15 -5.18 23.27
CA ILE A 245 0.35 -6.59 23.62
C ILE A 245 -0.79 -7.11 24.52
N GLU A 246 -1.13 -6.37 25.58
CA GLU A 246 -2.01 -6.86 26.65
C GLU A 246 -3.50 -6.68 26.32
N GLU A 247 -3.88 -5.58 25.66
CA GLU A 247 -5.27 -5.25 25.36
C GLU A 247 -5.67 -5.60 23.92
N TRP A 248 -4.73 -5.50 22.98
CA TRP A 248 -4.95 -5.84 21.57
C TRP A 248 -4.46 -7.24 21.18
N GLY A 249 -3.80 -7.97 22.08
CA GLY A 249 -3.42 -9.36 21.88
C GLY A 249 -2.24 -9.59 20.94
N TYR A 250 -1.45 -8.55 20.63
CA TYR A 250 -0.23 -8.72 19.84
C TYR A 250 0.79 -9.62 20.58
N PRO A 251 1.55 -10.45 19.85
CA PRO A 251 2.51 -11.36 20.47
C PRO A 251 3.59 -10.59 21.24
N ASP A 252 3.95 -11.08 22.44
CA ASP A 252 5.01 -10.51 23.30
C ASP A 252 6.42 -10.87 22.78
N LEU A 253 6.75 -10.35 21.59
CA LEU A 253 8.05 -10.52 20.92
C LEU A 253 9.12 -9.55 21.46
N GLY A 254 8.68 -8.42 22.00
CA GLY A 254 9.52 -7.25 22.23
C GLY A 254 8.74 -5.95 22.37
N ILE A 255 9.15 -4.92 21.63
CA ILE A 255 8.64 -3.54 21.79
C ILE A 255 7.93 -3.08 20.52
N VAL A 256 6.67 -2.64 20.62
CA VAL A 256 5.98 -1.93 19.54
C VAL A 256 6.55 -0.53 19.40
N ILE A 257 6.95 -0.14 18.18
CA ILE A 257 7.69 1.10 17.92
C ILE A 257 7.06 2.02 16.89
N CYS A 258 6.17 1.55 16.04
CA CYS A 258 5.49 2.37 15.04
C CYS A 258 3.99 2.09 15.04
N ASP A 259 3.22 3.13 14.77
CA ASP A 259 1.85 3.02 14.30
C ASP A 259 1.84 2.90 12.77
N CYS A 260 0.79 2.25 12.27
CA CYS A 260 0.56 2.00 10.85
C CYS A 260 -0.78 2.64 10.40
N PRO A 261 -0.99 2.86 9.08
CA PRO A 261 -2.20 3.49 8.55
C PRO A 261 -3.52 2.79 8.94
N SER A 262 -3.45 1.51 9.30
CA SER A 262 -4.59 0.69 9.70
C SER A 262 -5.22 1.05 11.05
N ALA A 263 -4.67 2.04 11.77
CA ALA A 263 -5.09 2.44 13.11
C ALA A 263 -4.95 1.32 14.17
N GLY A 264 -3.90 0.50 14.05
CA GLY A 264 -3.50 -0.50 15.06
C GLY A 264 -3.87 -1.94 14.72
N HIS A 265 -4.47 -2.19 13.54
CA HIS A 265 -4.68 -3.54 13.00
C HIS A 265 -3.39 -4.15 12.42
N ASP A 266 -2.33 -3.37 12.32
CA ASP A 266 -0.97 -3.85 12.17
C ASP A 266 0.02 -2.92 12.90
N VAL A 267 1.18 -3.45 13.27
CA VAL A 267 2.22 -2.70 13.98
C VAL A 267 3.63 -3.10 13.54
N ILE A 268 4.60 -2.21 13.79
CA ILE A 268 6.04 -2.54 13.69
C ILE A 268 6.61 -2.78 15.08
N MET A 269 7.32 -3.88 15.25
CA MET A 269 7.92 -4.30 16.51
C MET A 269 9.44 -4.50 16.39
N LEU A 270 10.15 -4.16 17.47
CA LEU A 270 11.48 -4.71 17.75
C LEU A 270 11.30 -6.14 18.28
N ASP A 271 11.80 -7.13 17.54
CA ASP A 271 11.70 -8.55 17.88
C ASP A 271 13.01 -9.05 18.52
N TYR A 272 12.93 -9.48 19.78
CA TYR A 272 14.07 -9.97 20.56
C TYR A 272 14.15 -11.50 20.61
N ARG A 273 13.32 -12.23 19.86
CA ARG A 273 13.32 -13.71 19.90
C ARG A 273 14.68 -14.31 19.51
N PHE A 274 15.43 -13.66 18.62
CA PHE A 274 16.74 -14.15 18.16
C PHE A 274 17.92 -13.65 19.02
N SER A 275 17.83 -12.42 19.54
CA SER A 275 18.93 -11.75 20.23
C SER A 275 18.84 -11.79 21.75
N GLY A 276 17.65 -12.09 22.30
CA GLY A 276 17.34 -12.00 23.72
C GLY A 276 17.20 -10.54 24.19
N PRO A 277 16.67 -10.31 25.41
CA PRO A 277 16.21 -8.99 25.85
C PRO A 277 17.30 -7.91 25.97
N GLU A 278 18.57 -8.29 25.97
CA GLU A 278 19.72 -7.38 26.06
C GLU A 278 20.49 -7.26 24.73
N GLY A 279 20.09 -8.01 23.70
CA GLY A 279 20.75 -8.04 22.40
C GLY A 279 20.21 -7.00 21.43
N GLU A 280 20.82 -6.90 20.24
CA GLU A 280 20.30 -6.07 19.14
C GLU A 280 19.09 -6.78 18.50
N PRO A 281 17.87 -6.23 18.56
CA PRO A 281 16.67 -6.86 18.00
C PRO A 281 16.58 -6.66 16.49
N SER A 282 15.95 -7.62 15.81
CA SER A 282 15.44 -7.41 14.45
C SER A 282 14.18 -6.53 14.47
N VAL A 283 13.75 -6.06 13.31
CA VAL A 283 12.48 -5.35 13.12
C VAL A 283 11.53 -6.22 12.31
N VAL A 284 10.28 -6.30 12.78
CA VAL A 284 9.21 -7.08 12.15
C VAL A 284 7.94 -6.25 12.04
N HIS A 285 7.13 -6.59 11.04
CA HIS A 285 5.72 -6.21 10.95
C HIS A 285 4.86 -7.35 11.52
N VAL A 286 3.79 -7.00 12.22
CA VAL A 286 2.81 -7.96 12.73
C VAL A 286 1.42 -7.52 12.31
N ASP A 287 0.70 -8.41 11.62
CA ASP A 287 -0.58 -8.12 10.99
C ASP A 287 -1.72 -8.85 11.70
N GLN A 288 -2.59 -8.12 12.43
CA GLN A 288 -3.69 -8.72 13.16
C GLN A 288 -4.75 -9.34 12.24
N GLU A 289 -4.98 -8.73 11.07
CA GLU A 289 -5.99 -9.21 10.10
C GLU A 289 -5.55 -10.50 9.41
N ASP A 290 -4.25 -10.79 9.40
CA ASP A 290 -3.64 -12.04 8.94
C ASP A 290 -3.15 -12.91 10.12
N GLU A 291 -4.02 -13.12 11.12
CA GLU A 291 -3.76 -14.02 12.28
C GLU A 291 -2.47 -13.70 13.07
N TYR A 292 -2.12 -12.41 13.20
CA TYR A 292 -0.86 -11.95 13.78
C TYR A 292 0.38 -12.49 13.05
N ASN A 293 0.30 -12.67 11.73
CA ASN A 293 1.43 -13.10 10.91
C ASN A 293 2.61 -12.13 11.09
N ILE A 294 3.80 -12.70 11.25
CA ILE A 294 5.02 -11.95 11.55
C ILE A 294 5.90 -11.93 10.31
N THR A 295 6.10 -10.74 9.75
CA THR A 295 6.90 -10.50 8.56
C THR A 295 8.22 -9.85 8.95
N TYR A 296 9.34 -10.47 8.57
CA TYR A 296 10.67 -9.94 8.87
C TYR A 296 11.00 -8.75 7.95
N LEU A 297 11.45 -7.64 8.52
CA LEU A 297 11.77 -6.42 7.77
C LEU A 297 13.27 -6.16 7.71
N ALA A 298 13.94 -6.12 8.86
CA ALA A 298 15.35 -5.75 8.92
C ALA A 298 16.09 -6.34 10.12
N CYS A 299 17.41 -6.47 10.01
CA CYS A 299 18.23 -7.05 11.07
C CYS A 299 18.42 -6.15 12.30
N SER A 300 18.14 -4.86 12.18
CA SER A 300 18.27 -3.88 13.26
C SER A 300 17.39 -2.68 12.99
N PHE A 301 17.13 -1.88 14.03
CA PHE A 301 16.38 -0.64 13.88
C PHE A 301 17.07 0.35 12.92
N GLU A 302 18.40 0.43 12.94
CA GLU A 302 19.13 1.29 12.00
C GLU A 302 18.93 0.86 10.54
N ALA A 303 18.96 -0.45 10.27
CA ALA A 303 18.71 -0.98 8.93
C ALA A 303 17.27 -0.70 8.47
N PHE A 304 16.29 -0.85 9.36
CA PHE A 304 14.90 -0.51 9.07
C PHE A 304 14.74 0.97 8.68
N ILE A 305 15.27 1.88 9.51
CA ILE A 305 15.19 3.33 9.25
C ILE A 305 15.88 3.72 7.93
N LYS A 306 17.02 3.10 7.60
CA LYS A 306 17.73 3.34 6.33
C LYS A 306 17.01 2.77 5.11
N GLY A 307 16.15 1.78 5.28
CA GLY A 307 15.38 1.14 4.21
C GLY A 307 14.01 1.79 3.95
N LEU A 308 13.62 2.81 4.73
CA LEU A 308 12.38 3.54 4.49
C LEU A 308 12.48 4.35 3.19
N VAL A 309 11.51 4.17 2.31
CA VAL A 309 11.35 4.89 1.04
C VAL A 309 10.11 5.79 1.06
N HIS A 310 10.07 6.72 0.12
CA HIS A 310 8.97 7.67 -0.01
C HIS A 310 7.71 6.96 -0.53
N ASP A 311 6.53 7.51 -0.22
CA ASP A 311 5.25 6.92 -0.65
C ASP A 311 5.11 6.86 -2.17
N ASP A 312 5.66 7.87 -2.87
CA ASP A 312 5.66 7.97 -4.34
C ASP A 312 6.25 6.75 -5.05
N GLU A 313 7.11 5.95 -4.42
CA GLU A 313 7.63 4.69 -5.00
C GLU A 313 6.51 3.65 -5.20
N TYR A 314 5.39 3.80 -4.49
CA TYR A 314 4.23 2.92 -4.52
C TYR A 314 2.95 3.65 -4.96
N ASP A 315 3.06 4.88 -5.45
CA ASP A 315 1.92 5.65 -5.97
C ASP A 315 1.55 5.16 -7.38
N THR A 316 0.55 4.27 -7.45
CA THR A 316 0.02 3.74 -8.71
C THR A 316 -1.00 4.67 -9.37
N SER A 317 -1.28 5.87 -8.82
CA SER A 317 -2.38 6.72 -9.31
C SER A 317 -2.25 7.10 -10.78
N ALA A 318 -1.02 7.25 -11.29
CA ALA A 318 -0.77 7.49 -12.71
C ALA A 318 -1.11 6.27 -13.58
N GLU A 319 -0.71 5.08 -13.14
CA GLU A 319 -0.99 3.82 -13.83
C GLU A 319 -2.49 3.49 -13.79
N ASP A 320 -3.15 3.69 -12.65
CA ASP A 320 -4.59 3.51 -12.47
C ASP A 320 -5.38 4.47 -13.37
N LYS A 321 -4.94 5.74 -13.45
CA LYS A 321 -5.54 6.73 -14.35
C LYS A 321 -5.41 6.29 -15.81
N GLU A 322 -4.24 5.80 -16.22
CA GLU A 322 -4.02 5.34 -17.59
C GLU A 322 -4.86 4.10 -17.90
N ALA A 323 -4.96 3.16 -16.96
CA ALA A 323 -5.84 2.00 -17.08
C ALA A 323 -7.31 2.41 -17.24
N ASP A 324 -7.79 3.38 -16.46
CA ASP A 324 -9.15 3.92 -16.59
C ASP A 324 -9.35 4.69 -17.89
N LEU A 325 -8.35 5.44 -18.38
CA LEU A 325 -8.41 6.12 -19.68
C LEU A 325 -8.50 5.10 -20.82
N LYS A 326 -7.72 4.02 -20.76
CA LYS A 326 -7.80 2.92 -21.72
C LYS A 326 -9.16 2.22 -21.68
N LYS A 327 -9.67 1.94 -20.47
CA LYS A 327 -11.00 1.38 -20.26
C LYS A 327 -12.09 2.26 -20.86
N VAL A 328 -12.01 3.58 -20.71
CA VAL A 328 -12.94 4.53 -21.31
C VAL A 328 -12.79 4.60 -22.84
N ALA A 329 -11.57 4.54 -23.37
CA ALA A 329 -11.31 4.63 -24.80
C ALA A 329 -11.73 3.37 -25.57
N GLU A 330 -11.40 2.20 -25.02
CA GLU A 330 -11.44 0.92 -25.75
C GLU A 330 -12.47 -0.06 -25.19
N GLY A 331 -12.82 0.05 -23.90
CA GLY A 331 -13.66 -0.93 -23.22
C GLY A 331 -15.02 -1.11 -23.89
N GLU A 332 -15.45 -2.37 -24.01
CA GLU A 332 -16.75 -2.71 -24.57
C GLU A 332 -17.88 -2.18 -23.70
N PHE A 333 -18.89 -1.56 -24.33
CA PHE A 333 -20.11 -1.17 -23.65
C PHE A 333 -20.90 -2.40 -23.21
N SER A 334 -21.56 -2.30 -22.06
CA SER A 334 -22.47 -3.36 -21.60
C SER A 334 -23.57 -3.66 -22.65
N PRO A 335 -24.15 -4.87 -22.65
CA PRO A 335 -25.25 -5.20 -23.55
C PRO A 335 -26.41 -4.20 -23.45
N LEU A 336 -26.73 -3.75 -22.23
CA LEU A 336 -27.76 -2.75 -21.98
C LEU A 336 -27.37 -1.40 -22.58
N LEU A 337 -26.18 -0.87 -22.29
CA LEU A 337 -25.76 0.42 -22.83
C LEU A 337 -25.71 0.42 -24.37
N THR A 338 -25.29 -0.70 -24.96
CA THR A 338 -25.28 -0.91 -26.41
C THR A 338 -26.70 -0.87 -27.01
N GLU A 339 -27.65 -1.58 -26.39
CA GLU A 339 -29.07 -1.56 -26.78
C GLU A 339 -29.64 -0.14 -26.70
N LEU A 340 -29.40 0.54 -25.57
CA LEU A 340 -29.86 1.88 -25.30
C LEU A 340 -29.31 2.90 -26.31
N CYS A 341 -28.02 2.82 -26.66
CA CYS A 341 -27.41 3.69 -27.66
C CYS A 341 -27.98 3.43 -29.06
N THR A 342 -28.25 2.18 -29.43
CA THR A 342 -28.78 1.80 -30.75
C THR A 342 -30.21 2.31 -30.99
N ALA A 343 -31.00 2.50 -29.93
CA ALA A 343 -32.37 2.97 -30.01
C ALA A 343 -32.51 4.47 -30.35
N VAL A 344 -31.40 5.23 -30.32
CA VAL A 344 -31.39 6.69 -30.53
C VAL A 344 -30.85 7.03 -31.91
N THR A 345 -31.56 7.92 -32.61
CA THR A 345 -31.17 8.43 -33.95
C THR A 345 -31.08 9.96 -33.98
N GLU A 346 -31.42 10.62 -32.88
CA GLU A 346 -31.44 12.07 -32.72
C GLU A 346 -30.03 12.67 -32.60
N THR A 347 -29.01 11.85 -32.39
CA THR A 347 -27.61 12.27 -32.31
C THR A 347 -26.69 11.25 -32.99
N ASP A 348 -25.85 11.73 -33.90
CA ASP A 348 -24.79 10.92 -34.51
C ASP A 348 -23.64 10.68 -33.51
N ASN A 349 -22.90 9.59 -33.73
CA ASN A 349 -21.70 9.21 -32.97
C ASN A 349 -21.88 9.29 -31.43
N LEU A 350 -23.00 8.76 -30.93
CA LEU A 350 -23.33 8.81 -29.51
C LEU A 350 -22.25 8.14 -28.64
N GLU A 351 -21.74 6.99 -29.08
CA GLU A 351 -20.65 6.29 -28.39
C GLU A 351 -19.40 7.18 -28.27
N GLY A 352 -18.95 7.80 -29.36
CA GLY A 352 -17.79 8.69 -29.32
C GLY A 352 -17.98 9.90 -28.39
N LYS A 353 -19.21 10.40 -28.28
CA LYS A 353 -19.57 11.49 -27.34
C LYS A 353 -19.53 11.02 -25.88
N ILE A 354 -20.09 9.84 -25.60
CA ILE A 354 -20.01 9.21 -24.26
C ILE A 354 -18.56 9.04 -23.85
N ARG A 355 -17.74 8.45 -24.73
CA ARG A 355 -16.31 8.24 -24.48
C ARG A 355 -15.60 9.56 -24.23
N SER A 356 -15.81 10.59 -25.05
CA SER A 356 -15.19 11.91 -24.87
C SER A 356 -15.53 12.58 -23.53
N ILE A 357 -16.79 12.48 -23.07
CA ILE A 357 -17.19 13.02 -21.76
C ILE A 357 -16.52 12.23 -20.63
N CYS A 358 -16.55 10.89 -20.71
CA CYS A 358 -15.93 10.03 -19.70
C CYS A 358 -14.40 10.16 -19.68
N THR A 359 -13.74 10.43 -20.80
CA THR A 359 -12.30 10.72 -20.87
C THR A 359 -12.01 11.96 -20.06
N LYS A 360 -12.76 13.04 -20.29
CA LYS A 360 -12.60 14.29 -19.55
C LYS A 360 -12.85 14.14 -18.04
N ILE A 361 -13.87 13.35 -17.67
CA ILE A 361 -14.13 13.00 -16.26
C ILE A 361 -12.90 12.31 -15.64
N THR A 362 -12.31 11.36 -16.36
CA THR A 362 -11.15 10.60 -15.91
C THR A 362 -9.89 11.47 -15.83
N GLU A 363 -9.68 12.35 -16.81
CA GLU A 363 -8.58 13.31 -16.83
C GLU A 363 -8.63 14.27 -15.64
N GLU A 364 -9.81 14.83 -15.34
CA GLU A 364 -10.04 15.82 -14.27
C GLU A 364 -9.99 15.19 -12.87
N LYS A 365 -10.43 13.94 -12.72
CA LYS A 365 -10.57 13.28 -11.42
C LYS A 365 -9.46 12.28 -11.09
N GLY A 366 -8.66 11.88 -12.09
CA GLY A 366 -7.70 10.79 -11.96
C GLY A 366 -8.30 9.39 -12.12
N HIS A 367 -9.64 9.25 -12.02
CA HIS A 367 -10.33 7.96 -12.10
C HIS A 367 -11.64 8.04 -12.86
N PHE A 368 -12.08 6.93 -13.45
CA PHE A 368 -13.34 6.82 -14.16
C PHE A 368 -14.51 6.64 -13.17
N VAL A 369 -14.98 7.77 -12.61
CA VAL A 369 -16.06 7.79 -11.59
C VAL A 369 -17.04 8.95 -11.77
N PHE A 370 -18.32 8.71 -11.45
CA PHE A 370 -19.37 9.73 -11.49
C PHE A 370 -19.69 10.28 -10.09
N HIS A 371 -19.71 11.62 -9.97
CA HIS A 371 -20.04 12.34 -8.73
C HIS A 371 -21.09 13.45 -8.98
N ALA A 372 -21.30 14.36 -8.03
CA ALA A 372 -22.23 15.48 -8.15
C ALA A 372 -21.64 16.71 -8.88
N ASP A 373 -20.84 16.49 -9.93
CA ASP A 373 -20.29 17.52 -10.81
C ASP A 373 -21.06 17.60 -12.15
N GLU A 374 -20.76 18.62 -12.94
CA GLU A 374 -21.49 18.94 -14.18
C GLU A 374 -21.43 17.81 -15.23
N LEU A 375 -20.24 17.23 -15.46
CA LEU A 375 -20.05 16.20 -16.48
C LEU A 375 -20.68 14.87 -16.07
N SER A 376 -20.50 14.47 -14.80
CA SER A 376 -21.15 13.28 -14.25
C SER A 376 -22.68 13.42 -14.27
N THR A 377 -23.17 14.61 -13.96
CA THR A 377 -24.60 14.93 -14.01
C THR A 377 -25.16 14.85 -15.43
N LEU A 378 -24.41 15.30 -16.44
CA LEU A 378 -24.76 15.11 -17.86
C LEU A 378 -24.80 13.62 -18.22
N MET A 379 -23.88 12.81 -17.70
CA MET A 379 -23.91 11.36 -17.91
C MET A 379 -25.12 10.69 -17.28
N TYR A 380 -25.58 11.11 -16.09
CA TYR A 380 -26.85 10.63 -15.52
C TYR A 380 -28.05 11.06 -16.38
N ASP A 381 -28.09 12.32 -16.82
CA ASP A 381 -29.15 12.84 -17.70
C ASP A 381 -29.23 12.07 -19.02
N LEU A 382 -28.07 11.77 -19.63
CA LEU A 382 -27.97 10.94 -20.83
C LEU A 382 -28.48 9.52 -20.58
N GLN A 383 -27.95 8.83 -19.57
CA GLN A 383 -28.35 7.44 -19.27
C GLN A 383 -29.87 7.32 -19.07
N PHE A 384 -30.48 8.26 -18.34
CA PHE A 384 -31.92 8.28 -18.15
C PHE A 384 -32.71 8.55 -19.44
N TRP A 385 -32.23 9.48 -20.28
CA TRP A 385 -32.84 9.71 -21.58
C TRP A 385 -32.81 8.45 -22.46
N LEU A 386 -31.64 7.81 -22.59
CA LEU A 386 -31.50 6.59 -23.39
C LEU A 386 -32.43 5.48 -22.85
N TYR A 387 -32.44 5.29 -21.53
CA TYR A 387 -33.27 4.29 -20.89
C TYR A 387 -34.76 4.52 -21.13
N THR A 388 -35.27 5.75 -20.91
CA THR A 388 -36.69 6.07 -21.10
C THR A 388 -37.13 6.09 -22.57
N LYS A 389 -36.18 6.17 -23.50
CA LYS A 389 -36.44 6.03 -24.94
C LYS A 389 -36.72 4.57 -25.32
N THR A 390 -35.88 3.65 -24.83
CA THR A 390 -35.99 2.21 -25.12
C THR A 390 -37.08 1.54 -24.29
N TYR A 391 -37.22 1.97 -23.03
CA TYR A 391 -38.22 1.48 -22.08
C TYR A 391 -39.15 2.63 -21.67
N PRO A 392 -40.18 2.97 -22.47
CA PRO A 392 -41.07 4.08 -22.15
C PRO A 392 -41.79 3.90 -20.82
N TYR A 393 -41.87 4.99 -20.04
CA TYR A 393 -42.66 5.10 -18.81
C TYR A 393 -42.24 4.16 -17.66
N PRO A 394 -40.94 4.07 -17.30
CA PRO A 394 -40.52 3.24 -16.19
C PRO A 394 -41.00 3.83 -14.86
N THR A 395 -41.19 2.99 -13.85
CA THR A 395 -41.35 3.47 -12.46
C THR A 395 -39.99 3.89 -11.90
N LYS A 396 -39.97 4.79 -10.90
CA LYS A 396 -38.73 5.17 -10.18
C LYS A 396 -37.95 3.94 -9.70
N LYS A 397 -38.65 2.97 -9.09
CA LYS A 397 -38.05 1.72 -8.64
C LYS A 397 -37.39 0.95 -9.80
N LYS A 398 -38.13 0.74 -10.89
CA LYS A 398 -37.60 -0.01 -12.04
C LYS A 398 -36.37 0.65 -12.67
N TYR A 399 -36.31 1.98 -12.73
CA TYR A 399 -35.11 2.66 -13.25
C TYR A 399 -33.91 2.48 -12.31
N VAL A 400 -34.11 2.66 -11.00
CA VAL A 400 -33.04 2.50 -10.01
C VAL A 400 -32.53 1.05 -9.96
N ASP A 401 -33.44 0.07 -10.03
CA ASP A 401 -33.10 -1.37 -10.03
C ASP A 401 -32.28 -1.77 -11.28
N ASP A 402 -32.39 -1.04 -12.40
CA ASP A 402 -31.68 -1.32 -13.65
C ASP A 402 -30.42 -0.46 -13.85
N TYR A 403 -30.27 0.63 -13.08
CA TYR A 403 -29.23 1.63 -13.29
C TYR A 403 -27.81 1.05 -13.18
N ASP A 404 -27.61 0.13 -12.23
CA ASP A 404 -26.31 -0.48 -11.97
C ASP A 404 -25.75 -1.21 -13.20
N THR A 405 -26.60 -1.89 -13.98
CA THR A 405 -26.20 -2.62 -15.18
C THR A 405 -25.84 -1.75 -16.39
N MET A 406 -26.09 -0.43 -16.35
CA MET A 406 -25.79 0.46 -17.48
C MET A 406 -24.30 0.76 -17.59
N ILE A 407 -23.76 1.46 -16.59
CA ILE A 407 -22.34 1.85 -16.50
C ILE A 407 -21.78 1.54 -15.10
N ALA A 408 -22.56 1.71 -14.04
CA ALA A 408 -22.00 1.78 -12.69
C ALA A 408 -21.39 0.46 -12.19
N CYS A 409 -22.06 -0.65 -12.45
CA CYS A 409 -21.65 -2.02 -12.13
C CYS A 409 -21.96 -2.92 -13.34
N SER A 410 -21.63 -2.45 -14.54
CA SER A 410 -22.00 -3.16 -15.76
C SER A 410 -21.11 -4.40 -15.97
N ASP A 411 -21.64 -5.43 -16.63
CA ASP A 411 -20.89 -6.62 -17.05
C ASP A 411 -19.91 -6.36 -18.23
N GLY A 412 -19.91 -5.13 -18.77
CA GLY A 412 -18.97 -4.69 -19.81
C GLY A 412 -17.71 -4.06 -19.23
N GLU A 413 -16.65 -3.99 -20.05
CA GLU A 413 -15.37 -3.38 -19.64
C GLU A 413 -15.51 -1.87 -19.38
N PHE A 414 -16.40 -1.17 -20.10
CA PHE A 414 -16.73 0.23 -19.85
C PHE A 414 -17.63 0.38 -18.61
N SER A 415 -17.02 0.44 -17.43
CA SER A 415 -17.72 0.46 -16.14
C SER A 415 -17.03 1.37 -15.11
N THR A 416 -17.77 2.00 -14.21
CA THR A 416 -17.15 2.73 -13.06
C THR A 416 -16.83 1.81 -11.88
N GLY A 417 -17.19 0.52 -11.95
CA GLY A 417 -16.89 -0.49 -10.92
C GLY A 417 -17.72 -0.37 -9.63
N GLY A 418 -18.41 0.74 -9.42
CA GLY A 418 -19.34 0.96 -8.31
C GLY A 418 -20.02 2.33 -8.38
N TYR A 419 -20.97 2.54 -7.47
CA TYR A 419 -21.60 3.84 -7.19
C TYR A 419 -22.24 3.85 -5.81
N ALA A 420 -22.43 5.04 -5.21
CA ALA A 420 -23.28 5.16 -4.03
C ALA A 420 -24.75 5.33 -4.44
N PRO A 421 -25.68 4.45 -3.99
CA PRO A 421 -27.09 4.49 -4.41
C PRO A 421 -27.80 5.83 -4.21
N ALA A 422 -27.39 6.58 -3.18
CA ALA A 422 -27.94 7.90 -2.87
C ALA A 422 -27.76 8.90 -4.02
N PHE A 423 -26.65 8.84 -4.78
CA PHE A 423 -26.41 9.78 -5.88
C PHE A 423 -27.48 9.72 -6.96
N ILE A 424 -27.96 8.52 -7.29
CA ILE A 424 -28.98 8.33 -8.34
C ILE A 424 -30.36 8.73 -7.85
N THR A 425 -30.70 8.41 -6.61
CA THR A 425 -31.99 8.83 -6.05
C THR A 425 -32.07 10.34 -5.89
N ASP A 426 -31.00 10.98 -5.43
CA ASP A 426 -30.93 12.42 -5.21
C ASP A 426 -30.90 13.19 -6.53
N TRP A 427 -30.12 12.72 -7.52
CA TRP A 427 -30.13 13.26 -8.88
C TRP A 427 -31.53 13.18 -9.51
N LEU A 428 -32.22 12.04 -9.39
CA LEU A 428 -33.54 11.84 -9.98
C LEU A 428 -34.58 12.77 -9.33
N ASP A 429 -34.57 12.90 -8.01
CA ASP A 429 -35.48 13.81 -7.28
C ASP A 429 -35.20 15.27 -7.62
N ASN A 430 -33.92 15.66 -7.77
CA ASN A 430 -33.54 16.99 -8.24
C ASN A 430 -34.11 17.28 -9.65
N ARG A 431 -34.00 16.34 -10.58
CA ARG A 431 -34.52 16.51 -11.95
C ARG A 431 -36.03 16.58 -12.03
N ILE A 432 -36.73 15.86 -11.15
CA ILE A 432 -38.19 15.99 -10.98
C ILE A 432 -38.54 17.39 -10.45
N GLN A 433 -37.85 17.86 -9.42
CA GLN A 433 -38.10 19.19 -8.83
C GLN A 433 -37.87 20.32 -9.83
N LEU A 434 -36.85 20.20 -10.69
CA LEU A 434 -36.55 21.16 -11.76
C LEU A 434 -37.51 21.06 -12.96
N GLY A 435 -38.47 20.11 -12.94
CA GLY A 435 -39.42 19.89 -14.04
C GLY A 435 -38.78 19.31 -15.31
N LYS A 436 -37.55 18.81 -15.22
CA LYS A 436 -36.84 18.16 -16.34
C LYS A 436 -37.35 16.74 -16.59
N ILE A 437 -37.78 16.07 -15.51
CA ILE A 437 -38.46 14.76 -15.53
C ILE A 437 -39.88 14.93 -15.00
N THR A 438 -40.86 14.38 -15.69
CA THR A 438 -42.26 14.38 -15.28
C THR A 438 -42.66 13.04 -14.70
N VAL A 439 -43.52 13.08 -13.67
CA VAL A 439 -44.09 11.89 -13.04
C VAL A 439 -45.60 11.86 -13.32
N THR A 440 -46.06 10.91 -14.13
CA THR A 440 -47.48 10.70 -14.45
C THR A 440 -47.85 9.27 -14.13
N ASP A 441 -48.89 9.05 -13.32
CA ASP A 441 -49.34 7.70 -12.93
C ASP A 441 -48.20 6.78 -12.44
N ARG A 442 -47.28 7.34 -11.66
CA ARG A 442 -46.05 6.68 -11.12
C ARG A 442 -45.01 6.28 -12.16
N THR A 443 -45.16 6.71 -13.40
CA THR A 443 -44.19 6.51 -14.47
C THR A 443 -43.41 7.79 -14.74
N LEU A 444 -42.16 7.63 -15.15
CA LEU A 444 -41.23 8.72 -15.40
C LEU A 444 -41.05 8.95 -16.90
N SER A 445 -40.91 10.20 -17.29
CA SER A 445 -40.49 10.56 -18.64
C SER A 445 -39.67 11.83 -18.63
N MET A 446 -38.59 11.87 -19.42
CA MET A 446 -37.85 13.10 -19.63
C MET A 446 -38.64 14.05 -20.52
N THR A 447 -38.65 15.35 -20.19
CA THR A 447 -39.34 16.34 -21.00
C THR A 447 -38.60 16.58 -22.32
N ASN A 448 -39.33 16.92 -23.39
CA ASN A 448 -38.73 17.23 -24.70
C ASN A 448 -37.69 18.37 -24.62
N GLU A 449 -37.93 19.35 -23.75
CA GLU A 449 -36.98 20.45 -23.53
C GLU A 449 -35.69 19.96 -22.85
N ALA A 450 -35.80 19.10 -21.83
CA ALA A 450 -34.63 18.53 -21.18
C ALA A 450 -33.84 17.60 -22.13
N ILE A 451 -34.52 16.80 -22.96
CA ILE A 451 -33.87 15.98 -24.00
C ILE A 451 -33.09 16.89 -24.97
N LYS A 452 -33.70 18.00 -25.39
CA LYS A 452 -33.04 18.95 -26.30
C LYS A 452 -31.79 19.58 -25.67
N GLN A 453 -31.84 19.91 -24.38
CA GLN A 453 -30.69 20.40 -23.61
C GLN A 453 -29.58 19.36 -23.51
N VAL A 454 -29.92 18.09 -23.23
CA VAL A 454 -28.94 16.99 -23.21
C VAL A 454 -28.27 16.88 -24.57
N ILE A 455 -29.04 16.80 -25.66
CA ILE A 455 -28.48 16.71 -27.02
C ILE A 455 -27.58 17.92 -27.35
N GLU A 456 -27.99 19.13 -26.97
CA GLU A 456 -27.19 20.34 -27.15
C GLU A 456 -25.85 20.27 -26.40
N GLN A 457 -25.86 19.81 -25.15
CA GLN A 457 -24.66 19.59 -24.35
C GLN A 457 -23.77 18.50 -24.94
N LEU A 458 -24.34 17.39 -25.43
CA LEU A 458 -23.60 16.31 -26.10
C LEU A 458 -22.94 16.76 -27.40
N ASN A 459 -23.52 17.72 -28.12
CA ASN A 459 -22.93 18.24 -29.35
C ASN A 459 -21.64 19.02 -29.11
N ALA A 460 -21.41 19.54 -27.89
CA ALA A 460 -20.13 20.11 -27.52
C ALA A 460 -18.98 19.08 -27.49
N TYR A 461 -19.33 17.79 -27.45
CA TYR A 461 -18.41 16.64 -27.42
C TYR A 461 -18.45 15.81 -28.71
N ALA A 462 -19.04 16.34 -29.79
CA ALA A 462 -18.98 15.71 -31.10
C ALA A 462 -17.51 15.72 -31.59
N ALA A 463 -16.92 14.53 -31.72
CA ALA A 463 -15.49 14.36 -32.00
C ALA A 463 -14.96 15.26 -33.14
N PRO A 464 -13.82 15.94 -32.96
CA PRO A 464 -12.91 16.17 -34.07
C PRO A 464 -12.22 14.84 -34.41
N ALA A 465 -12.26 14.43 -35.68
CA ALA A 465 -11.37 13.38 -36.17
C ALA A 465 -9.92 13.74 -35.80
N ASN A 466 -9.22 12.86 -35.09
CA ASN A 466 -7.81 12.95 -34.70
C ASN A 466 -7.32 14.38 -34.44
N LYS A 467 -7.50 14.86 -33.21
CA LYS A 467 -6.68 15.94 -32.68
C LYS A 467 -6.22 15.54 -31.30
N ALA A 468 -4.93 15.16 -31.21
CA ALA A 468 -4.16 15.33 -30.01
C ALA A 468 -4.44 16.73 -29.43
N LEU A 469 -4.61 16.78 -28.11
CA LEU A 469 -4.86 17.96 -27.30
C LEU A 469 -4.08 19.16 -27.82
N LEU A 470 -4.80 20.12 -28.41
CA LEU A 470 -4.25 21.42 -28.78
C LEU A 470 -4.86 22.46 -27.87
N HIS A 471 -4.15 22.75 -26.78
CA HIS A 471 -4.23 24.06 -26.15
C HIS A 471 -3.83 25.14 -27.17
N SER A 472 -4.39 26.34 -26.97
CA SER A 472 -4.46 27.43 -27.95
C SER A 472 -3.15 27.73 -28.71
N ASP A 473 -3.14 27.48 -30.01
CA ASP A 473 -2.05 27.83 -30.92
C ASP A 473 -2.13 29.32 -31.32
N ALA A 474 -1.90 30.22 -30.36
CA ALA A 474 -1.92 31.67 -30.60
C ALA A 474 -0.78 32.15 -31.53
N ASP A 475 0.27 31.34 -31.70
CA ASP A 475 1.50 31.67 -32.44
C ASP A 475 1.69 30.85 -33.74
N GLY A 476 0.82 29.88 -34.04
CA GLY A 476 0.93 29.00 -35.22
C GLY A 476 2.14 28.06 -35.21
N ILE A 477 2.63 27.71 -34.02
CA ILE A 477 3.83 26.89 -33.80
C ILE A 477 3.52 25.42 -34.04
N THR A 478 2.34 24.94 -33.64
CA THR A 478 1.97 23.53 -33.80
C THR A 478 1.98 23.11 -35.27
N ALA A 479 1.45 23.97 -36.15
CA ALA A 479 1.46 23.71 -37.60
C ALA A 479 2.89 23.64 -38.18
N GLN A 480 3.83 24.42 -37.64
CA GLN A 480 5.21 24.45 -38.10
C GLN A 480 6.02 23.26 -37.61
N LEU A 481 5.67 22.69 -36.45
CA LEU A 481 6.39 21.58 -35.83
C LEU A 481 5.97 20.20 -36.34
N GLN A 482 4.85 20.07 -37.06
CA GLN A 482 4.42 18.79 -37.63
C GLN A 482 5.56 18.08 -38.38
N PRO A 483 5.82 16.78 -38.09
CA PRO A 483 4.97 15.86 -37.31
C PRO A 483 5.19 15.85 -35.79
N PHE A 484 6.08 16.67 -35.25
CA PHE A 484 6.22 16.83 -33.80
C PHE A 484 4.99 17.54 -33.20
N ILE A 485 4.58 17.10 -32.01
CA ILE A 485 3.40 17.60 -31.29
C ILE A 485 3.89 18.44 -30.11
N PHE A 486 3.50 19.71 -30.07
CA PHE A 486 3.80 20.61 -28.95
C PHE A 486 2.70 20.54 -27.90
N ILE A 487 3.08 20.32 -26.64
CA ILE A 487 2.19 20.20 -25.49
C ILE A 487 2.52 21.29 -24.48
N ASP A 488 1.48 21.98 -24.01
CA ASP A 488 1.53 22.98 -22.95
C ASP A 488 0.99 22.35 -21.67
N HIS A 489 1.80 22.25 -20.62
CA HIS A 489 1.41 21.67 -19.34
C HIS A 489 1.02 22.79 -18.37
N ASP A 490 -0.03 22.58 -17.58
CA ASP A 490 -0.59 23.57 -16.65
C ASP A 490 0.39 24.06 -15.55
N ASN A 491 1.56 23.42 -15.41
CA ASN A 491 2.61 23.70 -14.42
C ASN A 491 3.74 24.61 -14.93
N LYS A 492 3.59 25.28 -16.08
CA LYS A 492 4.66 26.06 -16.76
C LYS A 492 5.83 25.20 -17.25
N SER A 493 5.55 23.96 -17.63
CA SER A 493 6.42 23.10 -18.42
C SER A 493 5.83 22.92 -19.81
N TRP A 494 6.67 22.74 -20.80
CA TRP A 494 6.26 22.44 -22.17
C TRP A 494 6.98 21.19 -22.64
N SER A 495 6.34 20.38 -23.47
CA SER A 495 7.00 19.25 -24.13
C SER A 495 6.75 19.22 -25.62
N VAL A 496 7.66 18.57 -26.34
CA VAL A 496 7.51 18.23 -27.74
C VAL A 496 7.66 16.73 -27.86
N ILE A 497 6.64 16.07 -28.42
CA ILE A 497 6.61 14.62 -28.56
C ILE A 497 6.54 14.18 -30.02
N LEU A 498 6.97 12.96 -30.28
CA LEU A 498 6.80 12.26 -31.55
C LEU A 498 6.58 10.76 -31.29
N ASN A 499 5.52 10.21 -31.90
CA ASN A 499 5.27 8.77 -31.83
C ASN A 499 6.33 8.02 -32.65
N ALA A 500 6.97 7.03 -32.04
CA ALA A 500 7.97 6.19 -32.69
C ALA A 500 7.40 5.54 -33.97
N GLY A 501 8.23 5.37 -34.99
CA GLY A 501 7.82 4.80 -36.27
C GLY A 501 7.03 5.71 -37.22
N THR A 502 6.56 6.89 -36.78
CA THR A 502 5.68 7.73 -37.61
C THR A 502 6.42 8.72 -38.52
N TYR A 503 7.68 9.00 -38.23
CA TYR A 503 8.49 9.98 -38.95
C TYR A 503 9.92 9.47 -39.12
N LYS A 504 10.52 9.72 -40.30
CA LYS A 504 11.91 9.37 -40.65
C LYS A 504 12.37 7.95 -40.27
N GLN A 505 11.48 6.95 -40.20
CA GLN A 505 11.83 5.56 -39.87
C GLN A 505 12.99 5.01 -40.72
N ALA A 506 13.00 5.34 -42.02
CA ALA A 506 14.06 4.95 -42.93
C ALA A 506 15.48 5.42 -42.53
N LEU A 507 15.61 6.46 -41.69
CA LEU A 507 16.89 6.89 -41.12
C LEU A 507 17.40 5.85 -40.11
N PHE A 508 16.56 5.42 -39.17
CA PHE A 508 16.93 4.45 -38.14
C PHE A 508 17.19 3.07 -38.74
N ASP A 509 16.44 2.70 -39.79
CA ASP A 509 16.67 1.48 -40.57
C ASP A 509 18.11 1.38 -41.13
N THR A 510 18.81 2.51 -41.33
CA THR A 510 20.21 2.51 -41.82
C THR A 510 21.20 1.94 -40.81
N ARG A 511 20.89 1.99 -39.51
CA ARG A 511 21.70 1.46 -38.40
C ARG A 511 20.96 0.38 -37.60
N ALA A 512 19.92 -0.22 -38.15
CA ALA A 512 19.17 -1.30 -37.49
C ALA A 512 20.03 -2.53 -37.15
N TYR A 513 21.13 -2.77 -37.89
CA TYR A 513 22.08 -3.83 -37.59
C TYR A 513 22.88 -3.60 -36.29
N GLU A 514 22.89 -2.38 -35.77
CA GLU A 514 23.54 -2.02 -34.51
C GLU A 514 22.58 -2.13 -33.32
N GLY A 515 21.25 -2.17 -33.57
CA GLY A 515 20.22 -2.24 -32.54
C GLY A 515 19.24 -1.06 -32.53
N PHE A 516 19.39 -0.07 -33.43
CA PHE A 516 18.44 1.03 -33.55
C PHE A 516 17.11 0.57 -34.16
N GLU A 517 16.00 0.96 -33.55
CA GLU A 517 14.65 0.56 -33.99
C GLU A 517 13.79 1.76 -34.44
N GLY A 518 14.24 2.99 -34.16
CA GLY A 518 13.45 4.21 -34.32
C GLY A 518 12.51 4.46 -33.14
N SER A 519 12.86 3.90 -31.97
CA SER A 519 12.17 4.09 -30.69
C SER A 519 12.33 5.51 -30.15
N GLY A 520 11.58 5.87 -29.11
CA GLY A 520 11.75 7.17 -28.45
C GLY A 520 13.15 7.39 -27.86
N TYR A 521 13.81 6.32 -27.40
CA TYR A 521 15.20 6.35 -26.93
C TYR A 521 16.17 6.67 -28.07
N ASP A 522 15.99 6.03 -29.24
CA ASP A 522 16.81 6.28 -30.44
C ASP A 522 16.68 7.74 -30.91
N TRP A 523 15.45 8.26 -30.89
CA TRP A 523 15.16 9.65 -31.19
C TRP A 523 15.80 10.61 -30.19
N SER A 524 15.80 10.26 -28.90
CA SER A 524 16.43 11.08 -27.85
C SER A 524 17.94 11.11 -27.97
N SER A 525 18.56 9.97 -28.29
CA SER A 525 19.99 9.90 -28.58
C SER A 525 20.38 10.81 -29.77
N LEU A 526 19.63 10.74 -30.88
CA LEU A 526 19.83 11.62 -32.03
C LEU A 526 19.61 13.11 -31.67
N ALA A 527 18.57 13.40 -30.89
CA ALA A 527 18.24 14.76 -30.47
C ALA A 527 19.28 15.34 -29.50
N ALA A 528 19.88 14.51 -28.64
CA ALA A 528 20.96 14.88 -27.74
C ALA A 528 22.23 15.25 -28.52
N VAL A 529 22.63 14.46 -29.52
CA VAL A 529 23.76 14.79 -30.42
C VAL A 529 23.52 16.12 -31.14
N PHE A 530 22.30 16.34 -31.66
CA PHE A 530 21.94 17.62 -32.28
C PHE A 530 22.03 18.79 -31.29
N LEU A 531 21.52 18.61 -30.07
CA LEU A 531 21.56 19.62 -29.01
C LEU A 531 23.01 20.00 -28.68
N GLU A 532 23.88 19.01 -28.47
CA GLU A 532 25.29 19.23 -28.14
C GLU A 532 26.06 19.93 -29.27
N GLU A 533 25.89 19.48 -30.53
CA GLU A 533 26.69 19.99 -31.64
C GLU A 533 26.17 21.29 -32.25
N LYS A 534 24.86 21.50 -32.25
CA LYS A 534 24.23 22.62 -32.99
C LYS A 534 23.62 23.68 -32.09
N MET A 535 23.27 23.34 -30.86
CA MET A 535 22.59 24.25 -29.93
C MET A 535 23.09 24.11 -28.48
N PRO A 536 24.41 24.08 -28.21
CA PRO A 536 24.94 23.84 -26.87
C PRO A 536 24.50 24.90 -25.86
N GLU A 537 24.11 26.10 -26.31
CA GLU A 537 23.59 27.14 -25.44
C GLU A 537 22.23 26.79 -24.80
N LEU A 538 21.52 25.79 -25.35
CA LEU A 538 20.23 25.33 -24.83
C LEU A 538 20.34 24.09 -23.93
N ALA A 539 21.51 23.48 -23.80
CA ALA A 539 21.68 22.20 -23.10
C ALA A 539 21.19 22.20 -21.64
N GLN A 540 21.33 23.33 -20.94
CA GLN A 540 20.85 23.49 -19.56
C GLN A 540 19.33 23.67 -19.42
N HIS A 541 18.62 23.81 -20.54
CA HIS A 541 17.18 24.08 -20.58
C HIS A 541 16.37 22.96 -21.21
N ILE A 542 17.01 22.02 -21.92
CA ILE A 542 16.34 20.97 -22.67
C ILE A 542 16.60 19.64 -21.97
N HIS A 543 15.53 18.94 -21.63
CA HIS A 543 15.57 17.65 -20.96
C HIS A 543 14.82 16.61 -21.79
N PHE A 544 15.26 15.36 -21.75
CA PHE A 544 14.67 14.25 -22.47
C PHE A 544 14.02 13.29 -21.49
N ASP A 545 12.87 12.74 -21.85
CA ASP A 545 12.13 11.75 -21.06
C ASP A 545 11.41 10.75 -21.99
N PRO A 546 12.17 10.01 -22.84
CA PRO A 546 11.56 9.13 -23.83
C PRO A 546 10.99 7.85 -23.22
N GLU A 547 10.08 7.24 -23.97
CA GLU A 547 9.65 5.85 -23.82
C GLU A 547 9.86 5.09 -25.14
N ALA A 548 9.80 3.75 -25.12
CA ALA A 548 9.98 2.95 -26.33
C ALA A 548 9.06 3.40 -27.48
N GLY A 549 7.81 3.75 -27.17
CA GLY A 549 6.80 4.19 -28.13
C GLY A 549 6.82 5.69 -28.47
N MET A 550 7.57 6.52 -27.74
CA MET A 550 7.43 7.97 -27.82
C MET A 550 8.73 8.71 -27.52
N PHE A 551 9.16 9.54 -28.46
CA PHE A 551 10.16 10.57 -28.19
C PHE A 551 9.51 11.70 -27.39
N CYS A 552 10.15 12.15 -26.31
CA CYS A 552 9.72 13.30 -25.54
C CYS A 552 10.92 14.18 -25.14
N VAL A 553 10.79 15.47 -25.42
CA VAL A 553 11.71 16.50 -24.97
C VAL A 553 10.92 17.61 -24.27
N TYR A 554 11.37 18.06 -23.10
CA TYR A 554 10.64 19.03 -22.28
C TYR A 554 11.53 20.15 -21.74
N SER A 555 10.90 21.25 -21.34
CA SER A 555 11.56 22.41 -20.76
C SER A 555 10.59 23.27 -19.94
N SER A 556 11.10 23.88 -18.87
CA SER A 556 10.45 25.01 -18.19
C SER A 556 10.71 26.37 -18.85
N ASN A 557 11.44 26.39 -19.97
CA ASN A 557 11.68 27.57 -20.79
C ASN A 557 11.08 27.38 -22.19
N ARG A 558 9.85 27.88 -22.38
CA ARG A 558 9.09 27.78 -23.63
C ARG A 558 9.89 28.24 -24.85
N GLU A 559 10.59 29.37 -24.75
CA GLU A 559 11.35 29.93 -25.88
C GLU A 559 12.52 29.01 -26.28
N ALA A 560 13.21 28.45 -25.29
CA ALA A 560 14.28 27.48 -25.53
C ALA A 560 13.75 26.21 -26.22
N LEU A 561 12.63 25.66 -25.75
CA LEU A 561 12.03 24.45 -26.33
C LEU A 561 11.54 24.67 -27.76
N VAL A 562 10.84 25.78 -28.01
CA VAL A 562 10.37 26.11 -29.37
C VAL A 562 11.56 26.31 -30.32
N LYS A 563 12.61 27.02 -29.87
CA LYS A 563 13.83 27.25 -30.67
C LYS A 563 14.52 25.92 -30.99
N PHE A 564 14.65 25.03 -30.00
CA PHE A 564 15.20 23.70 -30.18
C PHE A 564 14.38 22.87 -31.17
N ALA A 565 13.07 22.73 -30.93
CA ALA A 565 12.20 21.88 -31.72
C ALA A 565 12.12 22.31 -33.20
N LEU A 566 12.06 23.61 -33.47
CA LEU A 566 12.07 24.13 -34.85
C LEU A 566 13.40 23.84 -35.57
N ALA A 567 14.52 24.03 -34.87
CA ALA A 567 15.85 23.80 -35.43
C ALA A 567 16.12 22.29 -35.64
N PHE A 568 15.71 21.46 -34.67
CA PHE A 568 15.84 20.01 -34.77
C PHE A 568 14.96 19.44 -35.88
N LYS A 569 13.72 19.92 -36.01
CA LYS A 569 12.84 19.57 -37.13
C LYS A 569 13.44 20.00 -38.48
N ALA A 570 14.03 21.20 -38.57
CA ALA A 570 14.72 21.63 -39.78
C ALA A 570 15.92 20.72 -40.11
N ALA A 571 16.67 20.29 -39.10
CA ALA A 571 17.77 19.33 -39.28
C ALA A 571 17.25 17.98 -39.77
N CYS A 572 16.12 17.48 -39.25
CA CYS A 572 15.48 16.25 -39.72
C CYS A 572 15.09 16.30 -41.21
N GLU A 573 14.82 17.49 -41.75
CA GLU A 573 14.53 17.68 -43.18
C GLU A 573 15.76 17.84 -44.07
N ASP A 574 16.94 18.06 -43.49
CA ASP A 574 18.23 18.02 -44.19
C ASP A 574 18.83 16.62 -44.08
N HIS A 575 18.69 15.84 -45.15
CA HIS A 575 19.08 14.42 -45.16
C HIS A 575 20.58 14.22 -44.89
N ASP A 576 21.44 15.08 -45.42
CA ASP A 576 22.89 14.95 -45.25
C ASP A 576 23.28 15.29 -43.80
N LEU A 577 22.67 16.34 -43.25
CA LEU A 577 22.91 16.77 -41.88
C LEU A 577 22.41 15.76 -40.85
N ILE A 578 21.17 15.27 -40.96
CA ILE A 578 20.60 14.36 -39.97
C ILE A 578 21.27 12.99 -40.03
N SER A 579 21.66 12.52 -41.22
CA SER A 579 22.40 11.26 -41.36
C SER A 579 23.80 11.37 -40.78
N ASP A 580 24.50 12.49 -40.97
CA ASP A 580 25.80 12.75 -40.33
C ASP A 580 25.68 12.76 -38.81
N LEU A 581 24.72 13.51 -38.24
CA LEU A 581 24.47 13.53 -36.80
C LEU A 581 24.15 12.14 -36.25
N PHE A 582 23.33 11.38 -36.97
CA PHE A 582 22.95 10.02 -36.56
C PHE A 582 24.13 9.05 -36.54
N THR A 583 25.26 9.31 -37.20
CA THR A 583 26.47 8.48 -37.07
C THR A 583 27.10 8.51 -35.68
N ARG A 584 26.76 9.51 -34.86
CA ARG A 584 27.31 9.73 -33.51
C ARG A 584 26.30 9.48 -32.41
N ALA A 585 25.06 9.13 -32.76
CA ALA A 585 24.07 8.65 -31.80
C ALA A 585 24.52 7.31 -31.24
N GLU A 586 24.47 7.17 -29.92
CA GLU A 586 24.78 5.93 -29.18
C GLU A 586 23.46 5.27 -28.74
N LEU A 587 23.44 3.93 -28.68
CA LEU A 587 22.32 3.23 -28.08
C LEU A 587 22.37 3.43 -26.57
N ASP A 588 21.22 3.70 -25.98
CA ASP A 588 21.04 3.81 -24.53
C ASP A 588 21.14 2.42 -23.86
#